data_AF-A0A232FN49-F1
#
_entry.id   AF-A0A232FN49-F1
#
_cell.length_a   1.000
_cell.length_b   1.000
_cell.length_c   1.000
_cell.angle_alpha   90.00
_cell.angle_beta   90.00
_cell.angle_gamma   90.00
#
_symmetry.space_group_name_H-M   'P 1'
#
loop_
_entity.id
_entity.type
_entity.pdbx_description
1 polymer ?
#
loop_
_entity_poly.entity_id
_entity_poly.type
_entity_poly.pdbx_seq_one_letter_code
_entity_poly.pdbx_strand_id
1 'polypeptide(L)'
;MSRRGSLQHLDNGGSPSLGREANGHHHNNHHQERTASIMRPAEDMRGSPLNQQRGIPLPGMVGPAGVRSLHGSPMHVNPMHGFVNPLGPGALGHPMSMSMPPGSVASVGVMAGMPMPPHSPNARQVTKLREHWNETNSKVMQRKTELDAMLGDSQRFEAKRSEVEVWISRMETRLERMRAVGHTADVLEAQLREQKSFHAELHQYKHQIELFNSLTQKLIAVYQQDDTTRVKKLTETINQRYNNLNTRKPSENKTQKISAIHHSIINRGKLLHSAMNSLHNFDRSLDKFLAWLSEAESSTETLETEADRLSGRRDQQQALARSQLQLKYSRLVKRFSLSKPASVRGIEN
;
A
#
# COMPACT_ATOMS: atom_id res chain seq x y z
N MET A 1 29.17 3.07 -54.18
CA MET A 1 29.21 4.21 -55.11
C MET A 1 28.87 3.70 -56.50
N SER A 2 27.64 3.89 -56.97
CA SER A 2 27.33 3.91 -58.41
C SER A 2 26.00 4.65 -58.61
N ARG A 3 26.00 5.57 -59.56
CA ARG A 3 24.98 6.60 -59.81
C ARG A 3 24.06 6.20 -60.98
N ARG A 4 22.96 6.96 -61.07
CA ARG A 4 21.98 7.19 -62.17
C ARG A 4 20.84 6.18 -62.16
N GLY A 5 19.57 6.56 -62.05
CA GLY A 5 18.91 7.84 -62.31
C GLY A 5 18.01 7.69 -63.53
N SER A 6 16.69 7.73 -63.33
CA SER A 6 15.76 8.16 -64.37
C SER A 6 14.47 8.68 -63.74
N LEU A 7 13.96 9.71 -64.40
CA LEU A 7 12.96 10.70 -64.01
C LEU A 7 11.67 10.45 -64.83
N GLN A 8 10.60 11.18 -64.47
CA GLN A 8 9.29 11.36 -65.15
C GLN A 8 8.18 10.43 -64.59
N HIS A 9 6.94 10.87 -64.32
CA HIS A 9 6.20 12.04 -64.81
C HIS A 9 5.05 12.42 -63.83
N LEU A 10 4.55 13.65 -63.98
CA LEU A 10 3.47 14.33 -63.26
C LEU A 10 2.08 13.77 -63.63
N ASP A 11 1.07 13.85 -62.75
CA ASP A 11 -0.07 14.77 -62.88
C ASP A 11 -1.09 14.69 -61.71
N ASN A 12 -1.72 15.85 -61.42
CA ASN A 12 -3.02 16.19 -60.82
C ASN A 12 -3.71 15.25 -59.79
N GLY A 13 -4.29 15.72 -58.69
CA GLY A 13 -5.04 16.96 -58.45
C GLY A 13 -6.44 16.58 -57.92
N GLY A 14 -6.85 17.09 -56.75
CA GLY A 14 -8.21 16.84 -56.24
C GLY A 14 -8.41 17.07 -54.74
N SER A 15 -8.69 18.32 -54.35
CA SER A 15 -9.29 18.70 -53.07
C SER A 15 -10.81 18.41 -53.05
N PRO A 16 -11.42 18.30 -51.85
CA PRO A 16 -12.74 18.93 -51.62
C PRO A 16 -12.75 19.72 -50.29
N SER A 17 -12.90 21.06 -50.30
CA SER A 17 -14.14 21.85 -50.06
C SER A 17 -15.02 21.31 -48.92
N LEU A 18 -14.97 21.88 -47.70
CA LEU A 18 -15.78 23.03 -47.22
C LEU A 18 -17.28 22.95 -47.57
N GLY A 19 -18.10 22.53 -46.59
CA GLY A 19 -19.54 22.81 -46.50
C GLY A 19 -19.81 23.41 -45.11
N ARG A 20 -20.07 24.71 -45.00
CA ARG A 20 -21.36 25.44 -45.09
C ARG A 20 -22.22 25.33 -43.83
N GLU A 21 -22.24 26.45 -43.12
CA GLU A 21 -23.19 26.87 -42.09
C GLU A 21 -24.61 27.05 -42.65
N ALA A 22 -25.62 26.80 -41.80
CA ALA A 22 -26.94 27.43 -41.88
C ALA A 22 -27.65 27.37 -40.50
N ASN A 23 -27.46 28.45 -39.74
CA ASN A 23 -28.43 29.27 -39.02
C ASN A 23 -29.74 28.69 -38.43
N GLY A 24 -29.96 29.02 -37.15
CA GLY A 24 -31.23 29.57 -36.64
C GLY A 24 -32.11 28.64 -35.79
N HIS A 25 -32.24 28.93 -34.49
CA HIS A 25 -33.45 29.51 -33.90
C HIS A 25 -33.25 29.82 -32.41
N HIS A 26 -33.43 31.10 -32.08
CA HIS A 26 -33.67 31.61 -30.72
C HIS A 26 -34.93 30.96 -30.12
N HIS A 27 -34.86 30.51 -28.87
CA HIS A 27 -35.97 30.64 -27.93
C HIS A 27 -35.46 30.89 -26.52
N ASN A 28 -35.81 32.07 -26.04
CA ASN A 28 -35.69 32.59 -24.70
C ASN A 28 -36.84 31.99 -23.87
N ASN A 29 -36.58 31.34 -22.73
CA ASN A 29 -37.53 31.43 -21.61
C ASN A 29 -37.01 30.90 -20.26
N HIS A 30 -37.29 31.73 -19.27
CA HIS A 30 -37.54 31.45 -17.85
C HIS A 30 -36.43 30.90 -16.94
N HIS A 31 -35.81 31.87 -16.25
CA HIS A 31 -35.69 31.85 -14.79
C HIS A 31 -36.91 31.20 -14.13
N GLN A 32 -36.69 30.09 -13.43
CA GLN A 32 -37.56 29.65 -12.35
C GLN A 32 -36.69 29.27 -11.16
N GLU A 33 -36.70 30.15 -10.16
CA GLU A 33 -36.27 29.83 -8.80
C GLU A 33 -37.00 28.57 -8.32
N ARG A 34 -36.24 27.59 -7.83
CA ARG A 34 -36.76 26.55 -6.95
C ARG A 34 -35.88 26.48 -5.71
N THR A 35 -36.29 27.28 -4.73
CA THR A 35 -36.12 26.98 -3.32
C THR A 35 -36.81 25.64 -3.04
N ALA A 36 -36.06 24.63 -2.56
CA ALA A 36 -36.63 23.36 -2.12
C ALA A 36 -36.10 23.03 -0.72
N SER A 37 -37.02 23.20 0.21
CA SER A 37 -37.08 22.89 1.63
C SER A 37 -36.30 21.66 2.12
N ILE A 38 -35.73 21.87 3.31
CA ILE A 38 -35.40 20.89 4.34
C ILE A 38 -36.56 19.91 4.52
N MET A 39 -36.30 18.62 4.32
CA MET A 39 -37.22 17.54 4.70
C MET A 39 -36.47 16.56 5.60
N ARG A 40 -36.89 16.51 6.88
CA ARG A 40 -36.48 15.51 7.87
C ARG A 40 -37.12 14.16 7.53
N PRO A 41 -36.44 13.02 7.68
CA PRO A 41 -37.12 11.73 7.69
C PRO A 41 -37.74 11.45 9.06
N ALA A 42 -38.97 10.94 9.02
CA ALA A 42 -39.80 10.59 10.15
C ALA A 42 -39.25 9.38 10.94
N GLU A 43 -39.45 9.45 12.26
CA GLU A 43 -39.28 8.35 13.21
C GLU A 43 -40.38 7.31 13.00
N ASP A 44 -40.00 6.03 12.89
CA ASP A 44 -40.95 4.92 13.05
C ASP A 44 -40.43 4.01 14.17
N MET A 45 -41.16 4.06 15.28
CA MET A 45 -40.95 3.29 16.51
C MET A 45 -41.64 1.94 16.36
N ARG A 46 -40.88 0.84 16.32
CA ARG A 46 -41.39 -0.51 16.69
C ARG A 46 -40.25 -1.48 17.04
N GLY A 47 -40.19 -1.85 18.32
CA GLY A 47 -39.89 -3.21 18.80
C GLY A 47 -38.42 -3.65 18.95
N SER A 48 -37.97 -3.76 20.21
CA SER A 48 -36.74 -4.44 20.66
C SER A 48 -36.77 -5.98 20.43
N PRO A 49 -35.64 -6.72 20.62
CA PRO A 49 -35.28 -7.15 21.98
C PRO A 49 -33.77 -7.12 22.35
N LEU A 50 -33.58 -6.91 23.66
CA LEU A 50 -32.42 -7.12 24.55
C LEU A 50 -31.21 -7.90 24.01
N ASN A 51 -30.03 -7.27 24.09
CA ASN A 51 -28.74 -7.95 24.13
C ASN A 51 -28.14 -7.84 25.54
N GLN A 52 -27.74 -8.98 26.10
CA GLN A 52 -27.13 -9.15 27.42
C GLN A 52 -25.79 -8.42 27.51
N GLN A 53 -25.70 -7.47 28.44
CA GLN A 53 -24.46 -6.82 28.79
C GLN A 53 -23.70 -7.68 29.81
N ARG A 54 -22.53 -8.19 29.41
CA ARG A 54 -21.57 -8.88 30.27
C ARG A 54 -21.13 -7.95 31.41
N GLY A 55 -21.33 -8.40 32.65
CA GLY A 55 -20.81 -7.77 33.86
C GLY A 55 -19.29 -7.91 33.99
N ILE A 56 -18.69 -6.86 34.52
CA ILE A 56 -17.31 -6.78 35.02
C ILE A 56 -17.31 -7.21 36.49
N PRO A 57 -16.29 -7.94 36.98
CA PRO A 57 -15.96 -7.81 38.40
C PRO A 57 -14.45 -7.63 38.67
N LEU A 58 -14.17 -6.78 39.66
CA LEU A 58 -13.00 -6.70 40.52
C LEU A 58 -13.53 -6.31 41.93
N PRO A 59 -12.80 -6.44 43.08
CA PRO A 59 -11.50 -7.06 43.37
C PRO A 59 -11.41 -7.91 44.69
N GLY A 60 -10.40 -8.79 44.76
CA GLY A 60 -9.52 -9.06 45.93
C GLY A 60 -10.04 -9.62 47.27
N MET A 61 -9.45 -10.73 47.74
CA MET A 61 -9.05 -10.99 49.15
C MET A 61 -8.14 -12.23 49.22
N VAL A 62 -7.19 -12.22 50.17
CA VAL A 62 -5.96 -13.04 50.25
C VAL A 62 -6.03 -14.10 51.35
N GLY A 63 -5.63 -15.35 51.01
CA GLY A 63 -4.94 -16.37 51.86
C GLY A 63 -5.73 -17.10 52.97
N PRO A 64 -5.15 -18.13 53.65
CA PRO A 64 -3.91 -18.88 53.39
C PRO A 64 -4.00 -20.44 53.58
N ALA A 65 -2.88 -21.12 53.31
CA ALA A 65 -2.38 -22.36 53.92
C ALA A 65 -3.11 -23.72 53.71
N GLY A 66 -2.35 -24.72 53.24
CA GLY A 66 -2.80 -26.12 53.16
C GLY A 66 -1.77 -27.05 52.49
N VAL A 67 -0.70 -27.32 53.24
CA VAL A 67 0.49 -28.12 52.88
C VAL A 67 0.16 -29.57 52.49
N ARG A 68 0.78 -30.08 51.40
CA ARG A 68 1.43 -31.41 51.39
C ARG A 68 2.35 -31.57 50.17
N SER A 69 3.64 -31.59 50.50
CA SER A 69 4.77 -32.07 49.71
C SER A 69 4.77 -33.60 49.72
N LEU A 70 4.93 -34.26 48.58
CA LEU A 70 5.57 -35.58 48.50
C LEU A 70 6.37 -35.71 47.20
N HIS A 71 7.65 -35.93 47.42
CA HIS A 71 8.69 -36.40 46.50
C HIS A 71 8.29 -37.70 45.77
N GLY A 72 8.73 -37.83 44.52
CA GLY A 72 8.65 -39.08 43.76
C GLY A 72 9.24 -38.94 42.35
N SER A 73 10.58 -38.99 42.29
CA SER A 73 11.54 -39.27 41.22
C SER A 73 11.14 -39.40 39.72
N PRO A 74 12.08 -39.05 38.80
CA PRO A 74 11.86 -39.00 37.36
C PRO A 74 11.94 -40.40 36.73
N MET A 75 10.92 -40.77 35.96
CA MET A 75 10.98 -41.99 35.15
C MET A 75 11.66 -41.69 33.82
N HIS A 76 12.97 -41.90 33.84
CA HIS A 76 13.74 -42.39 32.71
C HIS A 76 13.10 -43.68 32.19
N VAL A 77 12.56 -43.65 30.97
CA VAL A 77 12.32 -44.87 30.19
C VAL A 77 12.83 -44.63 28.78
N ASN A 78 13.85 -45.41 28.46
CA ASN A 78 14.68 -45.37 27.28
C ASN A 78 13.90 -45.52 25.96
N PRO A 79 14.51 -45.08 24.85
CA PRO A 79 14.05 -45.36 23.51
C PRO A 79 14.15 -46.87 23.25
N MET A 80 13.06 -47.49 22.80
CA MET A 80 13.12 -48.86 22.31
C MET A 80 13.91 -48.91 21.00
N HIS A 81 15.11 -49.46 21.11
CA HIS A 81 15.90 -50.02 20.03
C HIS A 81 15.08 -51.04 19.21
N GLY A 82 15.38 -51.10 17.91
CA GLY A 82 15.52 -52.39 17.24
C GLY A 82 14.44 -52.81 16.26
N PHE A 83 14.28 -52.08 15.15
CA PHE A 83 14.27 -52.79 13.87
C PHE A 83 15.67 -52.68 13.27
N VAL A 84 16.50 -53.61 13.74
CA VAL A 84 17.68 -54.06 13.03
C VAL A 84 17.16 -54.67 11.73
N ASN A 85 17.43 -54.03 10.61
CA ASN A 85 17.45 -54.71 9.33
C ASN A 85 18.61 -55.71 9.42
N PRO A 86 18.41 -57.04 9.42
CA PRO A 86 19.53 -57.93 9.29
C PRO A 86 19.90 -57.90 7.81
N LEU A 87 20.90 -57.08 7.48
CA LEU A 87 21.90 -57.29 6.41
C LEU A 87 22.72 -56.00 6.34
N GLY A 88 23.94 -56.08 6.88
CA GLY A 88 24.91 -54.99 6.93
C GLY A 88 25.47 -54.60 5.55
N PRO A 89 26.44 -53.66 5.54
CA PRO A 89 26.94 -53.01 4.35
C PRO A 89 27.88 -53.95 3.59
N GLY A 90 27.36 -54.56 2.54
CA GLY A 90 28.10 -55.52 1.72
C GLY A 90 27.95 -55.19 0.25
N ALA A 91 29.02 -54.63 -0.31
CA ALA A 91 29.42 -54.73 -1.71
C ALA A 91 28.50 -54.14 -2.79
N LEU A 92 29.06 -53.12 -3.45
CA LEU A 92 28.93 -52.82 -4.87
C LEU A 92 28.65 -54.10 -5.70
N GLY A 93 27.38 -54.34 -6.02
CA GLY A 93 26.98 -55.33 -7.01
C GLY A 93 27.34 -54.83 -8.40
N HIS A 94 28.60 -55.00 -8.79
CA HIS A 94 28.98 -55.11 -10.19
C HIS A 94 28.16 -56.26 -10.81
N PRO A 95 27.77 -56.19 -12.09
CA PRO A 95 27.11 -57.31 -12.74
C PRO A 95 28.06 -58.51 -12.67
N MET A 96 27.62 -59.58 -11.98
CA MET A 96 28.32 -60.85 -11.91
C MET A 96 28.49 -61.39 -13.33
N SER A 97 29.66 -61.16 -13.92
CA SER A 97 30.16 -61.91 -15.07
C SER A 97 30.42 -63.34 -14.60
N MET A 98 29.53 -64.26 -14.94
CA MET A 98 29.81 -65.68 -14.78
C MET A 98 30.80 -66.12 -15.85
N SER A 99 32.09 -66.05 -15.51
CA SER A 99 33.14 -66.80 -16.16
C SER A 99 32.97 -68.29 -15.80
N MET A 100 32.76 -69.14 -16.81
CA MET A 100 32.82 -70.60 -16.66
C MET A 100 34.29 -71.07 -16.67
N PRO A 101 34.64 -72.15 -15.94
CA PRO A 101 36.02 -72.64 -15.85
C PRO A 101 36.48 -73.29 -17.17
N PRO A 102 37.79 -73.22 -17.50
CA PRO A 102 38.33 -73.92 -18.66
C PRO A 102 38.48 -75.41 -18.33
N GLY A 103 37.53 -76.22 -18.80
CA GLY A 103 37.66 -77.67 -18.85
C GLY A 103 38.46 -78.08 -20.08
N SER A 104 39.67 -78.57 -19.84
CA SER A 104 40.56 -79.20 -20.83
C SER A 104 39.85 -80.30 -21.61
N VAL A 105 39.90 -80.24 -22.95
CA VAL A 105 39.73 -81.42 -23.80
C VAL A 105 40.87 -81.48 -24.82
N ALA A 106 41.46 -82.67 -24.84
CA ALA A 106 42.64 -83.13 -25.53
C ALA A 106 42.81 -82.67 -26.99
N SER A 107 44.08 -82.53 -27.37
CA SER A 107 44.55 -82.61 -28.76
C SER A 107 43.93 -83.80 -29.48
N VAL A 108 43.21 -83.54 -30.58
CA VAL A 108 43.06 -84.50 -31.69
C VAL A 108 43.24 -83.74 -32.99
N GLY A 109 44.12 -84.28 -33.82
CA GLY A 109 44.62 -83.67 -35.04
C GLY A 109 43.59 -83.47 -36.15
N VAL A 110 44.10 -82.75 -37.14
CA VAL A 110 43.55 -82.46 -38.46
C VAL A 110 42.68 -83.58 -39.03
N MET A 111 41.40 -83.27 -39.27
CA MET A 111 40.66 -83.80 -40.43
C MET A 111 39.71 -82.72 -40.96
N ALA A 112 40.16 -82.10 -42.04
CA ALA A 112 39.31 -81.37 -42.96
C ALA A 112 38.25 -82.33 -43.54
N GLY A 113 36.97 -81.91 -43.52
CA GLY A 113 35.94 -82.54 -44.38
C GLY A 113 34.71 -83.17 -43.72
N MET A 114 34.44 -83.01 -42.41
CA MET A 114 33.20 -83.53 -41.81
C MET A 114 32.09 -82.46 -41.73
N PRO A 115 30.86 -82.74 -42.21
CA PRO A 115 29.75 -81.83 -42.06
C PRO A 115 29.38 -81.68 -40.58
N MET A 116 29.27 -80.44 -40.13
CA MET A 116 28.85 -80.07 -38.77
C MET A 116 27.59 -80.85 -38.36
N PRO A 117 27.55 -81.49 -37.17
CA PRO A 117 26.34 -82.14 -36.70
C PRO A 117 25.25 -81.08 -36.50
N PRO A 118 23.98 -81.37 -36.84
CA PRO A 118 22.90 -80.42 -36.64
C PRO A 118 22.83 -80.08 -35.15
N HIS A 119 22.94 -78.79 -34.83
CA HIS A 119 22.75 -78.30 -33.47
C HIS A 119 21.57 -79.03 -32.82
N SER A 120 21.85 -79.75 -31.73
CA SER A 120 20.83 -80.47 -30.96
C SER A 120 19.63 -79.54 -30.72
N PRO A 121 18.38 -80.03 -30.88
CA PRO A 121 17.17 -79.23 -30.62
C PRO A 121 17.21 -78.52 -29.27
N ASN A 122 17.84 -79.15 -28.27
CA ASN A 122 18.00 -78.61 -26.92
C ASN A 122 18.99 -77.43 -26.89
N ALA A 123 20.08 -77.48 -27.65
CA ALA A 123 21.02 -76.36 -27.76
C ALA A 123 20.35 -75.13 -28.39
N ARG A 124 19.52 -75.35 -29.43
CA ARG A 124 18.73 -74.27 -30.07
C ARG A 124 17.66 -73.68 -29.14
N GLN A 125 17.07 -74.49 -28.27
CA GLN A 125 16.10 -74.01 -27.28
C GLN A 125 16.80 -73.17 -26.21
N VAL A 126 17.94 -73.63 -25.69
CA VAL A 126 18.72 -72.91 -24.68
C VAL A 126 19.24 -71.57 -25.21
N THR A 127 19.67 -71.48 -26.47
CA THR A 127 20.07 -70.19 -27.07
C THR A 127 18.90 -69.22 -27.17
N LYS A 128 17.73 -69.67 -27.65
CA LYS A 128 16.51 -68.83 -27.69
C LYS A 128 16.09 -68.34 -26.32
N LEU A 129 16.14 -69.21 -25.31
CA LEU A 129 15.87 -68.86 -23.91
C LEU A 129 16.84 -67.79 -23.40
N ARG A 130 18.13 -67.92 -23.73
CA ARG A 130 19.15 -66.93 -23.36
C ARG A 130 18.93 -65.59 -24.05
N GLU A 131 18.61 -65.59 -25.34
CA GLU A 131 18.27 -64.38 -26.09
C GLU A 131 17.05 -63.66 -25.49
N HIS A 132 15.97 -64.42 -25.23
CA HIS A 132 14.76 -63.88 -24.63
C HIS A 132 14.99 -63.33 -23.22
N TRP A 133 15.80 -64.01 -22.42
CA TRP A 133 16.23 -63.54 -21.11
C TRP A 133 17.01 -62.22 -21.21
N ASN A 134 18.00 -62.16 -22.09
CA ASN A 134 18.82 -60.96 -22.28
C ASN A 134 17.98 -59.77 -22.77
N GLU A 135 17.04 -60.01 -23.69
CA GLU A 135 16.12 -58.98 -24.19
C GLU A 135 15.22 -58.47 -23.06
N THR A 136 14.61 -59.38 -22.30
CA THR A 136 13.73 -59.03 -21.17
C THR A 136 14.49 -58.25 -20.11
N ASN A 137 15.67 -58.73 -19.71
CA ASN A 137 16.51 -58.05 -18.73
C ASN A 137 16.92 -56.65 -19.21
N SER A 138 17.25 -56.48 -20.50
CA SER A 138 17.57 -55.17 -21.07
C SER A 138 16.38 -54.21 -21.01
N LYS A 139 15.17 -54.67 -21.36
CA LYS A 139 13.94 -53.87 -21.26
C LYS A 139 13.62 -53.47 -19.82
N VAL A 140 13.80 -54.38 -18.87
CA VAL A 140 13.60 -54.10 -17.44
C VAL A 140 14.59 -53.04 -16.94
N MET A 141 15.88 -53.15 -17.29
CA MET A 141 16.89 -52.18 -16.88
C MET A 141 16.67 -50.80 -17.52
N GLN A 142 16.27 -50.77 -18.78
CA GLN A 142 15.86 -49.53 -19.45
C GLN A 142 14.68 -48.89 -18.72
N ARG A 143 13.63 -49.66 -18.45
CA ARG A 143 12.43 -49.15 -17.77
C ARG A 143 12.72 -48.65 -16.36
N LYS A 144 13.59 -49.35 -15.61
CA LYS A 144 14.06 -48.88 -14.30
C LYS A 144 14.70 -47.50 -14.41
N THR A 145 15.61 -47.33 -15.38
CA THR A 145 16.30 -46.05 -15.61
C THR A 145 15.33 -44.92 -15.96
N GLU A 146 14.31 -45.21 -16.78
CA GLU A 146 13.25 -44.26 -17.12
C GLU A 146 12.43 -43.84 -15.89
N LEU A 147 12.05 -44.80 -15.03
CA LEU A 147 11.30 -44.53 -13.80
C LEU A 147 12.12 -43.75 -12.77
N ASP A 148 13.41 -44.04 -12.63
CA ASP A 148 14.32 -43.29 -11.77
C ASP A 148 14.45 -41.83 -12.24
N ALA A 149 14.54 -41.61 -13.55
CA ALA A 149 14.53 -40.25 -14.13
C ALA A 149 13.18 -39.55 -13.89
N MET A 150 12.06 -40.26 -14.10
CA MET A 150 10.71 -39.73 -13.89
C MET A 150 10.48 -39.31 -12.44
N LEU A 151 10.98 -40.09 -11.48
CA LEU A 151 10.91 -39.75 -10.07
C LEU A 151 11.64 -38.43 -9.78
N GLY A 152 12.86 -38.26 -10.30
CA GLY A 152 13.63 -37.03 -10.13
C GLY A 152 12.96 -35.80 -10.73
N ASP A 153 12.41 -35.92 -11.94
CA ASP A 153 11.67 -34.82 -12.57
C ASP A 153 10.35 -34.52 -11.84
N SER A 154 9.65 -35.55 -11.35
CA SER A 154 8.42 -35.40 -10.56
C SER A 154 8.68 -34.69 -9.24
N GLN A 155 9.80 -34.99 -8.56
CA GLN A 155 10.21 -34.30 -7.33
C GLN A 155 10.48 -32.81 -7.58
N ARG A 156 11.17 -32.47 -8.68
CA ARG A 156 11.41 -31.07 -9.07
C ARG A 156 10.12 -30.33 -9.36
N PHE A 157 9.20 -30.98 -10.08
CA PHE A 157 7.86 -30.45 -10.33
C PHE A 157 7.10 -30.21 -9.03
N GLU A 158 7.04 -31.19 -8.12
CA GLU A 158 6.31 -31.05 -6.86
C GLU A 158 6.89 -29.96 -5.95
N ALA A 159 8.21 -29.83 -5.87
CA ALA A 159 8.86 -28.76 -5.13
C ALA A 159 8.47 -27.37 -5.69
N LYS A 160 8.55 -27.18 -7.02
CA LYS A 160 8.16 -25.93 -7.67
C LYS A 160 6.66 -25.68 -7.55
N ARG A 161 5.82 -26.71 -7.67
CA ARG A 161 4.36 -26.63 -7.49
C ARG A 161 4.04 -26.09 -6.09
N SER A 162 4.65 -26.65 -5.05
CA SER A 162 4.42 -26.22 -3.67
C SER A 162 4.84 -24.76 -3.45
N GLU A 163 5.97 -24.34 -4.02
CA GLU A 163 6.45 -22.95 -3.96
C GLU A 163 5.44 -21.99 -4.61
N VAL A 164 4.99 -22.31 -5.82
CA VAL A 164 4.01 -21.50 -6.57
C VAL A 164 2.68 -21.45 -5.84
N GLU A 165 2.21 -22.56 -5.29
CA GLU A 165 0.96 -22.67 -4.54
C GLU A 165 0.95 -21.76 -3.31
N VAL A 166 2.05 -21.75 -2.55
CA VAL A 166 2.24 -20.86 -1.39
C VAL A 166 2.23 -19.40 -1.84
N TRP A 167 2.95 -19.08 -2.92
CA TRP A 167 3.01 -17.72 -3.44
C TRP A 167 1.64 -17.22 -3.93
N ILE A 168 0.91 -18.01 -4.72
CA ILE A 168 -0.43 -17.66 -5.21
C ILE A 168 -1.37 -17.41 -4.03
N SER A 169 -1.38 -18.30 -3.04
CA SER A 169 -2.26 -18.17 -1.86
C SER A 169 -1.97 -16.89 -1.07
N ARG A 170 -0.69 -16.52 -0.93
CA ARG A 170 -0.27 -15.24 -0.34
C ARG A 170 -0.80 -14.05 -1.15
N MET A 171 -0.66 -14.10 -2.47
CA MET A 171 -1.09 -13.02 -3.36
C MET A 171 -2.61 -12.86 -3.39
N GLU A 172 -3.36 -13.96 -3.39
CA GLU A 172 -4.83 -13.94 -3.29
C GLU A 172 -5.29 -13.30 -1.98
N THR A 173 -4.66 -13.68 -0.86
CA THR A 173 -4.94 -13.09 0.46
C THR A 173 -4.64 -11.58 0.47
N ARG A 174 -3.53 -11.17 -0.14
CA ARG A 174 -3.16 -9.75 -0.24
C ARG A 174 -4.15 -8.98 -1.11
N LEU A 175 -4.58 -9.55 -2.22
CA LEU A 175 -5.59 -8.98 -3.11
C LEU A 175 -6.93 -8.76 -2.41
N GLU A 176 -7.35 -9.71 -1.58
CA GLU A 176 -8.59 -9.62 -0.80
C GLU A 176 -8.58 -8.43 0.16
N ARG A 177 -7.46 -8.22 0.85
CA ARG A 177 -7.28 -7.10 1.81
C ARG A 177 -7.33 -5.75 1.12
N MET A 178 -6.87 -5.66 -0.14
CA MET A 178 -6.86 -4.41 -0.90
C MET A 178 -8.23 -3.99 -1.47
N ARG A 179 -9.34 -4.70 -1.20
CA ARG A 179 -10.65 -4.43 -1.83
C ARG A 179 -11.24 -3.07 -1.49
N ALA A 180 -11.17 -2.61 -0.25
CA ALA A 180 -11.74 -1.34 0.19
C ALA A 180 -10.80 -0.15 -0.09
N VAL A 181 -11.34 1.02 -0.44
CA VAL A 181 -10.58 2.26 -0.61
C VAL A 181 -10.70 3.09 0.68
N GLY A 182 -9.58 3.56 1.21
CA GLY A 182 -9.54 4.40 2.41
C GLY A 182 -10.06 5.83 2.18
N HIS A 183 -10.21 6.60 3.26
CA HIS A 183 -10.69 7.98 3.22
C HIS A 183 -9.76 8.99 3.92
N THR A 184 -8.63 8.54 4.45
CA THR A 184 -7.58 9.38 5.03
C THR A 184 -6.31 9.33 4.17
N ALA A 185 -5.51 10.40 4.21
CA ALA A 185 -4.34 10.53 3.33
C ALA A 185 -3.28 9.45 3.57
N ASP A 186 -2.97 9.15 4.83
CA ASP A 186 -2.03 8.12 5.27
C ASP A 186 -2.45 6.72 4.78
N VAL A 187 -3.73 6.37 4.93
CA VAL A 187 -4.27 5.08 4.46
C VAL A 187 -4.22 5.00 2.93
N LEU A 188 -4.60 6.05 2.23
CA LEU A 188 -4.56 6.07 0.75
C LEU A 188 -3.13 5.98 0.21
N GLU A 189 -2.16 6.61 0.87
CA GLU A 189 -0.75 6.52 0.50
C GLU A 189 -0.20 5.10 0.72
N ALA A 190 -0.56 4.45 1.84
CA ALA A 190 -0.23 3.05 2.10
C ALA A 190 -0.84 2.12 1.03
N GLN A 191 -2.13 2.31 0.69
CA GLN A 191 -2.81 1.55 -0.35
C GLN A 191 -2.15 1.74 -1.73
N LEU A 192 -1.71 2.94 -2.07
CA LEU A 192 -1.02 3.20 -3.34
C LEU A 192 0.32 2.47 -3.42
N ARG A 193 1.11 2.46 -2.32
CA ARG A 193 2.35 1.67 -2.25
C ARG A 193 2.07 0.17 -2.37
N GLU A 194 1.06 -0.33 -1.67
CA GLU A 194 0.71 -1.75 -1.70
C GLU A 194 0.26 -2.20 -3.10
N GLN A 195 -0.53 -1.39 -3.81
CA GLN A 195 -0.92 -1.69 -5.19
C GLN A 195 0.27 -1.73 -6.14
N LYS A 196 1.19 -0.74 -6.04
CA LYS A 196 2.41 -0.72 -6.86
C LYS A 196 3.29 -1.94 -6.57
N SER A 197 3.49 -2.29 -5.30
CA SER A 197 4.28 -3.46 -4.92
C SER A 197 3.63 -4.77 -5.39
N PHE A 198 2.30 -4.87 -5.32
CA PHE A 198 1.54 -6.02 -5.85
C PHE A 198 1.74 -6.21 -7.36
N HIS A 199 1.65 -5.13 -8.14
CA HIS A 199 1.93 -5.19 -9.57
C HIS A 199 3.37 -5.60 -9.86
N ALA A 200 4.35 -4.96 -9.20
CA ALA A 200 5.77 -5.28 -9.38
C ALA A 200 6.08 -6.75 -9.07
N GLU A 201 5.54 -7.28 -7.98
CA GLU A 201 5.76 -8.67 -7.58
C GLU A 201 5.09 -9.67 -8.53
N LEU A 202 3.87 -9.39 -9.00
CA LEU A 202 3.23 -10.19 -10.06
C LEU A 202 4.10 -10.25 -11.32
N HIS A 203 4.63 -9.10 -11.74
CA HIS A 203 5.49 -9.02 -12.92
C HIS A 203 6.79 -9.81 -12.74
N GLN A 204 7.44 -9.69 -11.59
CA GLN A 204 8.67 -10.42 -11.28
C GLN A 204 8.44 -11.94 -11.18
N TYR A 205 7.31 -12.38 -10.63
CA TYR A 205 7.04 -13.80 -10.43
C TYR A 205 6.67 -14.55 -11.72
N LYS A 206 6.38 -13.84 -12.82
CA LYS A 206 6.01 -14.44 -14.11
C LYS A 206 6.98 -15.55 -14.56
N HIS A 207 8.28 -15.33 -14.41
CA HIS A 207 9.28 -16.31 -14.84
C HIS A 207 9.23 -17.63 -14.03
N GLN A 208 8.75 -17.59 -12.77
CA GLN A 208 8.60 -18.78 -11.93
C GLN A 208 7.42 -19.63 -12.41
N ILE A 209 6.34 -18.99 -12.86
CA ILE A 209 5.21 -19.66 -13.51
C ILE A 209 5.64 -20.29 -14.85
N GLU A 210 6.47 -19.59 -15.63
CA GLU A 210 7.04 -20.13 -16.88
C GLU A 210 7.92 -21.37 -16.60
N LEU A 211 8.75 -21.34 -15.55
CA LEU A 211 9.53 -22.50 -15.11
C LEU A 211 8.65 -23.66 -14.63
N PHE A 212 7.61 -23.38 -13.85
CA PHE A 212 6.65 -24.39 -13.44
C PHE A 212 5.96 -25.08 -14.65
N ASN A 213 5.58 -24.28 -15.65
CA ASN A 213 5.00 -24.78 -16.88
C ASN A 213 6.02 -25.59 -17.72
N SER A 214 7.29 -25.21 -17.76
CA SER A 214 8.31 -25.99 -18.48
C SER A 214 8.58 -27.35 -17.82
N LEU A 215 8.60 -27.42 -16.48
CA LEU A 215 8.68 -28.68 -15.74
C LEU A 215 7.46 -29.59 -16.02
N THR A 216 6.26 -28.98 -16.06
CA THR A 216 5.04 -29.70 -16.44
C THR A 216 5.17 -30.29 -17.84
N GLN A 217 5.60 -29.49 -18.83
CA GLN A 217 5.74 -29.94 -20.21
C GLN A 217 6.79 -31.03 -20.36
N LYS A 218 7.89 -30.95 -19.60
CA LYS A 218 8.89 -32.02 -19.57
C LYS A 218 8.27 -33.35 -19.15
N LEU A 219 7.50 -33.36 -18.06
CA LEU A 219 6.85 -34.58 -17.57
C LEU A 219 5.86 -35.16 -18.61
N ILE A 220 5.05 -34.30 -19.24
CA ILE A 220 4.06 -34.73 -20.24
C ILE A 220 4.73 -35.26 -21.51
N ALA A 221 5.78 -34.59 -21.99
CA ALA A 221 6.41 -34.90 -23.27
C ALA A 221 7.39 -36.08 -23.19
N VAL A 222 8.11 -36.22 -22.07
CA VAL A 222 9.10 -37.29 -21.90
C VAL A 222 8.45 -38.60 -21.48
N TYR A 223 7.40 -38.55 -20.63
CA TYR A 223 6.75 -39.74 -20.07
C TYR A 223 5.34 -39.96 -20.65
N GLN A 224 5.24 -39.96 -21.99
CA GLN A 224 3.95 -40.09 -22.70
C GLN A 224 3.25 -41.44 -22.49
N GLN A 225 4.03 -42.49 -22.17
CA GLN A 225 3.52 -43.84 -21.90
C GLN A 225 3.10 -44.02 -20.44
N ASP A 226 3.32 -43.02 -19.59
CA ASP A 226 3.00 -43.00 -18.17
C ASP A 226 1.77 -42.10 -17.89
N ASP A 227 1.11 -42.32 -16.75
CA ASP A 227 -0.01 -41.48 -16.34
C ASP A 227 0.46 -40.11 -15.84
N THR A 228 0.24 -39.09 -16.67
CA THR A 228 0.54 -37.68 -16.38
C THR A 228 -0.72 -36.85 -16.12
N THR A 229 -1.89 -37.47 -15.94
CA THR A 229 -3.17 -36.76 -15.80
C THR A 229 -3.22 -35.84 -14.59
N ARG A 230 -2.65 -36.26 -13.45
CA ARG A 230 -2.59 -35.45 -12.22
C ARG A 230 -1.75 -34.18 -12.42
N VAL A 231 -0.61 -34.30 -13.09
CA VAL A 231 0.29 -33.18 -13.41
C VAL A 231 -0.46 -32.14 -14.26
N LYS A 232 -1.16 -32.59 -15.31
CA LYS A 232 -1.99 -31.71 -16.16
C LYS A 232 -3.05 -30.95 -15.36
N LYS A 233 -3.83 -31.65 -14.52
CA LYS A 233 -4.90 -31.03 -13.71
C LYS A 233 -4.39 -30.01 -12.71
N LEU A 234 -3.29 -30.32 -12.01
CA LEU A 234 -2.70 -29.41 -11.04
C LEU A 234 -2.14 -28.15 -11.71
N THR A 235 -1.45 -28.33 -12.84
CA THR A 235 -0.92 -27.20 -13.61
C THR A 235 -2.03 -26.30 -14.15
N GLU A 236 -3.11 -26.89 -14.66
CA GLU A 236 -4.28 -26.12 -15.10
C GLU A 236 -4.88 -25.31 -13.96
N THR A 237 -5.05 -25.91 -12.78
CA THR A 237 -5.58 -25.22 -11.59
C THR A 237 -4.70 -24.03 -11.18
N ILE A 238 -3.37 -24.23 -11.14
CA ILE A 238 -2.41 -23.17 -10.80
C ILE A 238 -2.43 -22.05 -11.84
N ASN A 239 -2.43 -22.38 -13.13
CA ASN A 239 -2.47 -21.39 -14.20
C ASN A 239 -3.77 -20.59 -14.18
N GLN A 240 -4.92 -21.23 -13.93
CA GLN A 240 -6.20 -20.54 -13.76
C GLN A 240 -6.15 -19.54 -12.60
N ARG A 241 -5.64 -19.94 -11.44
CA ARG A 241 -5.51 -19.04 -10.28
C ARG A 241 -4.56 -17.88 -10.54
N TYR A 242 -3.42 -18.14 -11.18
CA TYR A 242 -2.49 -17.08 -11.59
C TYR A 242 -3.13 -16.10 -12.58
N ASN A 243 -3.88 -16.59 -13.57
CA ASN A 243 -4.61 -15.76 -14.52
C ASN A 243 -5.70 -14.93 -13.81
N ASN A 244 -6.39 -15.50 -12.83
CA ASN A 244 -7.34 -14.79 -11.98
C ASN A 244 -6.67 -13.65 -11.19
N LEU A 245 -5.47 -13.87 -10.66
CA LEU A 245 -4.69 -12.79 -10.02
C LEU A 245 -4.31 -11.70 -11.02
N ASN A 246 -3.89 -12.06 -12.24
CA ASN A 246 -3.49 -11.08 -13.25
C ASN A 246 -4.67 -10.28 -13.82
N THR A 247 -5.87 -10.86 -13.86
CA THR A 247 -7.10 -10.16 -14.28
C THR A 247 -7.69 -9.30 -13.17
N ARG A 248 -7.67 -9.79 -11.93
CA ARG A 248 -8.23 -9.08 -10.76
C ARG A 248 -7.26 -8.12 -10.09
N LYS A 249 -6.01 -8.04 -10.55
CA LYS A 249 -5.03 -7.08 -10.03
C LYS A 249 -5.66 -5.68 -9.96
N PRO A 250 -5.32 -4.86 -8.95
CA PRO A 250 -5.91 -3.55 -8.77
C PRO A 250 -5.89 -2.78 -10.09
N SER A 251 -7.08 -2.51 -10.65
CA SER A 251 -7.23 -1.86 -11.95
C SER A 251 -6.57 -0.48 -11.91
N GLU A 252 -5.98 -0.08 -13.02
CA GLU A 252 -5.43 1.27 -13.21
C GLU A 252 -6.44 2.35 -12.77
N ASN A 253 -7.74 2.14 -13.06
CA ASN A 253 -8.82 3.04 -12.64
C ASN A 253 -8.93 3.17 -11.11
N LYS A 254 -8.70 2.08 -10.36
CA LYS A 254 -8.73 2.09 -8.89
C LYS A 254 -7.51 2.81 -8.33
N THR A 255 -6.33 2.55 -8.89
CA THR A 255 -5.08 3.25 -8.55
C THR A 255 -5.21 4.76 -8.80
N GLN A 256 -5.78 5.15 -9.94
CA GLN A 256 -6.06 6.53 -10.29
C GLN A 256 -7.06 7.17 -9.32
N LYS A 257 -8.14 6.47 -8.96
CA LYS A 257 -9.12 6.94 -7.97
C LYS A 257 -8.48 7.20 -6.61
N ILE A 258 -7.64 6.29 -6.12
CA ILE A 258 -6.89 6.45 -4.85
C ILE A 258 -5.97 7.68 -4.92
N SER A 259 -5.23 7.83 -6.02
CA SER A 259 -4.35 8.97 -6.24
C SER A 259 -5.10 10.31 -6.26
N ALA A 260 -6.26 10.36 -6.94
CA ALA A 260 -7.09 11.56 -7.02
C ALA A 260 -7.64 11.97 -5.63
N ILE A 261 -8.14 11.02 -4.85
CA ILE A 261 -8.63 11.28 -3.49
C ILE A 261 -7.48 11.77 -2.60
N HIS A 262 -6.33 11.09 -2.65
CA HIS A 262 -5.16 11.48 -1.90
C HIS A 262 -4.72 12.92 -2.22
N HIS A 263 -4.61 13.25 -3.51
CA HIS A 263 -4.25 14.60 -3.96
C HIS A 263 -5.24 15.67 -3.48
N SER A 264 -6.54 15.39 -3.56
CA SER A 264 -7.61 16.28 -3.09
C SER A 264 -7.51 16.56 -1.57
N ILE A 265 -7.30 15.53 -0.76
CA ILE A 265 -7.15 15.67 0.71
C ILE A 265 -5.92 16.52 1.04
N ILE A 266 -4.77 16.23 0.42
CA ILE A 266 -3.54 16.99 0.62
C ILE A 266 -3.71 18.45 0.23
N ASN A 267 -4.34 18.73 -0.92
CA ASN A 267 -4.59 20.10 -1.36
C ASN A 267 -5.49 20.87 -0.38
N ARG A 268 -6.57 20.23 0.10
CA ARG A 268 -7.44 20.83 1.12
C ARG A 268 -6.67 21.12 2.42
N GLY A 269 -5.79 20.22 2.84
CA GLY A 269 -4.91 20.42 3.99
C GLY A 269 -4.02 21.66 3.83
N LYS A 270 -3.42 21.85 2.64
CA LYS A 270 -2.62 23.04 2.33
C LYS A 270 -3.43 24.33 2.40
N LEU A 271 -4.62 24.35 1.79
CA LEU A 271 -5.50 25.52 1.81
C LEU A 271 -5.95 25.87 3.24
N LEU A 272 -6.31 24.87 4.05
CA LEU A 272 -6.68 25.06 5.45
C LEU A 272 -5.51 25.60 6.27
N HIS A 273 -4.30 25.07 6.07
CA HIS A 273 -3.11 25.57 6.76
C HIS A 273 -2.81 27.03 6.41
N SER A 274 -2.92 27.40 5.13
CA SER A 274 -2.79 28.79 4.70
C SER A 274 -3.84 29.69 5.34
N ALA A 275 -5.11 29.27 5.38
CA ALA A 275 -6.18 30.02 6.04
C ALA A 275 -5.91 30.19 7.54
N MET A 276 -5.45 29.14 8.22
CA MET A 276 -5.07 29.18 9.64
C MET A 276 -3.93 30.16 9.89
N ASN A 277 -2.91 30.14 9.04
CA ASN A 277 -1.78 31.08 9.14
C ASN A 277 -2.23 32.53 8.93
N SER A 278 -3.13 32.78 7.98
CA SER A 278 -3.74 34.10 7.78
C SER A 278 -4.53 34.56 9.01
N LEU A 279 -5.30 33.66 9.63
CA LEU A 279 -6.02 33.96 10.87
C LEU A 279 -5.07 34.34 12.01
N HIS A 280 -4.02 33.55 12.23
CA HIS A 280 -2.99 33.89 13.23
C HIS A 280 -2.30 35.22 12.96
N ASN A 281 -2.07 35.57 11.68
CA ASN A 281 -1.50 36.87 11.33
C ASN A 281 -2.48 38.01 11.59
N PHE A 282 -3.77 37.79 11.34
CA PHE A 282 -4.83 38.75 11.68
C PHE A 282 -4.89 38.97 13.19
N ASP A 283 -4.95 37.92 13.99
CA ASP A 283 -5.01 38.02 15.46
C ASP A 283 -3.83 38.84 16.01
N ARG A 284 -2.60 38.52 15.58
CA ARG A 284 -1.40 39.29 15.98
C ARG A 284 -1.43 40.74 15.52
N SER A 285 -2.04 41.02 14.38
CA SER A 285 -2.15 42.38 13.85
C SER A 285 -3.21 43.16 14.62
N LEU A 286 -4.30 42.50 15.01
CA LEU A 286 -5.34 43.05 15.86
C LEU A 286 -4.80 43.38 17.25
N ASP A 287 -4.01 42.50 17.87
CA ASP A 287 -3.37 42.76 19.17
C ASP A 287 -2.50 44.02 19.12
N LYS A 288 -1.70 44.17 18.06
CA LYS A 288 -0.87 45.37 17.85
C LYS A 288 -1.71 46.62 17.65
N PHE A 289 -2.81 46.51 16.91
CA PHE A 289 -3.72 47.62 16.69
C PHE A 289 -4.43 48.04 17.97
N LEU A 290 -4.88 47.09 18.79
CA LEU A 290 -5.50 47.37 20.09
C LEU A 290 -4.50 48.04 21.04
N ALA A 291 -3.26 47.56 21.10
CA ALA A 291 -2.21 48.20 21.89
C ALA A 291 -1.97 49.65 21.44
N TRP A 292 -1.90 49.88 20.12
CA TRP A 292 -1.78 51.22 19.56
C TRP A 292 -2.99 52.11 19.88
N LEU A 293 -4.21 51.57 19.79
CA LEU A 293 -5.42 52.31 20.14
C LEU A 293 -5.41 52.73 21.61
N SER A 294 -5.05 51.83 22.54
CA SER A 294 -4.94 52.17 23.95
C SER A 294 -3.89 53.26 24.22
N GLU A 295 -2.77 53.24 23.49
CA GLU A 295 -1.76 54.31 23.57
C GLU A 295 -2.29 55.64 23.02
N ALA A 296 -3.02 55.60 21.90
CA ALA A 296 -3.63 56.78 21.30
C ALA A 296 -4.71 57.40 22.21
N GLU A 297 -5.58 56.58 22.81
CA GLU A 297 -6.61 57.00 23.78
C GLU A 297 -5.97 57.66 25.01
N SER A 298 -4.93 57.04 25.57
CA SER A 298 -4.16 57.59 26.70
C SER A 298 -3.50 58.93 26.36
N SER A 299 -2.95 59.05 25.16
CA SER A 299 -2.37 60.31 24.66
C SER A 299 -3.43 61.41 24.55
N THR A 300 -4.62 61.10 24.02
CA THR A 300 -5.73 62.07 23.93
C THR A 300 -6.24 62.50 25.30
N GLU A 301 -6.40 61.57 26.25
CA GLU A 301 -6.82 61.88 27.62
C GLU A 301 -5.79 62.78 28.33
N THR A 302 -4.50 62.55 28.09
CA THR A 302 -3.41 63.40 28.60
C THR A 302 -3.48 64.81 28.01
N LEU A 303 -3.76 64.95 26.71
CA LEU A 303 -3.89 66.25 26.06
C LEU A 303 -5.14 67.01 26.52
N GLU A 304 -6.27 66.32 26.72
CA GLU A 304 -7.50 66.90 27.26
C GLU A 304 -7.29 67.44 28.68
N THR A 305 -6.69 66.65 29.56
CA THR A 305 -6.39 67.08 30.93
C THR A 305 -5.44 68.28 30.98
N GLU A 306 -4.44 68.34 30.09
CA GLU A 306 -3.55 69.51 29.99
C GLU A 306 -4.29 70.74 29.45
N ALA A 307 -5.16 70.57 28.46
CA ALA A 307 -6.00 71.65 27.93
C ALA A 307 -6.91 72.25 29.02
N ASP A 308 -7.54 71.40 29.84
CA ASP A 308 -8.38 71.82 30.96
C ASP A 308 -7.57 72.58 32.03
N ARG A 309 -6.35 72.11 32.35
CA ARG A 309 -5.45 72.82 33.27
C ARG A 309 -5.06 74.19 32.74
N LEU A 310 -4.74 74.30 31.45
CA LEU A 310 -4.39 75.58 30.82
C LEU A 310 -5.59 76.52 30.77
N SER A 311 -6.79 75.99 30.52
CA SER A 311 -8.04 76.76 30.57
C SER A 311 -8.28 77.33 31.98
N GLY A 312 -8.21 76.49 33.02
CA GLY A 312 -8.34 76.94 34.41
C GLY A 312 -7.28 77.96 34.83
N ARG A 313 -6.03 77.81 34.37
CA ARG A 313 -4.97 78.80 34.61
C ARG A 313 -5.27 80.14 33.94
N ARG A 314 -5.80 80.12 32.72
CA ARG A 314 -6.19 81.34 31.99
C ARG A 314 -7.32 82.08 32.72
N ASP A 315 -8.33 81.36 33.19
CA ASP A 315 -9.45 81.91 33.94
C ASP A 315 -8.99 82.52 35.28
N GLN A 316 -8.11 81.82 36.00
CA GLN A 316 -7.51 82.33 37.24
C GLN A 316 -6.71 83.61 36.99
N GLN A 317 -5.91 83.66 35.92
CA GLN A 317 -5.11 84.83 35.57
C GLN A 317 -5.99 86.03 35.16
N GLN A 318 -7.08 85.80 34.42
CA GLN A 318 -8.06 86.84 34.10
C GLN A 318 -8.79 87.35 35.36
N ALA A 319 -9.17 86.47 36.29
CA ALA A 319 -9.80 86.86 37.54
C ALA A 319 -8.87 87.74 38.41
N LEU A 320 -7.59 87.38 38.50
CA LEU A 320 -6.58 88.18 39.19
C LEU A 320 -6.39 89.55 38.54
N ALA A 321 -6.32 89.62 37.21
CA ALA A 321 -6.22 90.89 36.48
C ALA A 321 -7.43 91.80 36.74
N ARG A 322 -8.65 91.24 36.73
CA ARG A 322 -9.89 91.95 37.08
C ARG A 322 -9.86 92.47 38.53
N SER A 323 -9.42 91.65 39.48
CA SER A 323 -9.29 92.05 40.89
C SER A 323 -8.27 93.19 41.08
N GLN A 324 -7.12 93.13 40.41
CA GLN A 324 -6.14 94.22 40.47
C GLN A 324 -6.66 95.52 39.86
N LEU A 325 -7.42 95.45 38.76
CA LEU A 325 -8.06 96.62 38.18
C LEU A 325 -9.08 97.23 39.14
N GLN A 326 -9.90 96.41 39.81
CA GLN A 326 -10.83 96.86 40.86
C GLN A 326 -10.10 97.55 42.01
N LEU A 327 -8.97 96.99 42.46
CA LEU A 327 -8.14 97.61 43.50
C LEU A 327 -7.52 98.94 43.02
N LYS A 328 -7.02 99.01 41.79
CA LYS A 328 -6.48 100.25 41.20
C LYS A 328 -7.57 101.32 41.09
N TYR A 329 -8.77 100.95 40.63
CA TYR A 329 -9.93 101.83 40.56
C TYR A 329 -10.32 102.33 41.95
N SER A 330 -10.46 101.43 42.94
CA SER A 330 -10.75 101.81 44.33
C SER A 330 -9.71 102.75 44.92
N ARG A 331 -8.40 102.52 44.67
CA ARG A 331 -7.32 103.42 45.09
C ARG A 331 -7.36 104.77 44.37
N LEU A 332 -7.71 104.80 43.09
CA LEU A 332 -7.86 106.04 42.32
C LEU A 332 -9.05 106.84 42.84
N VAL A 333 -10.21 106.20 43.04
CA VAL A 333 -11.41 106.81 43.64
C VAL A 333 -11.10 107.34 45.04
N LYS A 334 -10.41 106.57 45.89
CA LYS A 334 -9.95 107.05 47.20
C LYS A 334 -8.99 108.25 47.08
N ARG A 335 -8.01 108.21 46.16
CA ARG A 335 -7.10 109.35 45.91
C ARG A 335 -7.81 110.59 45.39
N PHE A 336 -8.78 110.43 44.50
CA PHE A 336 -9.58 111.54 43.98
C PHE A 336 -10.49 112.13 45.07
N SER A 337 -11.02 111.27 45.95
CA SER A 337 -11.77 111.68 47.14
C SER A 337 -10.89 112.42 48.15
N LEU A 338 -9.60 112.08 48.25
CA LEU A 338 -8.58 112.71 49.11
C LEU A 338 -7.87 113.93 48.47
N SER A 339 -7.94 114.08 47.14
CA SER A 339 -7.33 115.17 46.35
C SER A 339 -8.28 116.36 46.13
N LYS A 340 -9.46 116.36 46.75
CA LYS A 340 -10.24 117.60 46.87
C LYS A 340 -9.37 118.64 47.59
N PRO A 341 -9.16 119.85 47.04
CA PRO A 341 -8.39 120.88 47.72
C PRO A 341 -9.07 121.20 49.06
N ALA A 342 -8.29 121.13 50.15
CA ALA A 342 -8.70 121.67 51.43
C ALA A 342 -8.61 123.21 51.37
N SER A 343 -9.51 123.84 50.61
CA SER A 343 -10.16 125.12 50.93
C SER A 343 -11.05 125.58 49.75
N VAL A 344 -12.31 125.16 49.78
CA VAL A 344 -13.41 126.14 49.68
C VAL A 344 -14.21 125.95 50.96
N ARG A 345 -13.76 126.62 52.02
CA ARG A 345 -14.62 127.00 53.13
C ARG A 345 -14.51 128.51 53.29
N GLY A 346 -15.55 129.19 52.85
CA GLY A 346 -15.77 130.62 53.05
C GLY A 346 -15.94 131.39 51.74
N ILE A 347 -17.18 131.55 51.27
CA ILE A 347 -17.96 132.80 51.29
C ILE A 347 -19.19 132.63 50.37
N GLU A 348 -20.34 133.01 50.93
CA GLU A 348 -21.67 133.42 50.40
C GLU A 348 -21.75 133.71 48.88
N ASN A 349 -22.85 133.50 48.14
CA ASN A 349 -24.29 133.49 48.42
C ASN A 349 -25.02 132.62 47.39
#